data_AF-A0A834L1X4-F1
#
_entry.id   AF-A0A834L1X4-F1
#
_cell.length_a   1.000
_cell.length_b   1.000
_cell.length_c   1.000
_cell.angle_alpha   90.00
_cell.angle_beta   90.00
_cell.angle_gamma   90.00
#
_symmetry.space_group_name_H-M   'P 1'
#
loop_
_entity.id
_entity.type
_entity.pdbx_description
1 polymer ?
#
loop_
_entity_poly.entity_id
_entity_poly.type
_entity_poly.pdbx_seq_one_letter_code
_entity_poly.pdbx_strand_id
1 'polypeptide(L)'
;FVHYVFDLGNGPSLMKGNSDKPLNDNQWHNVVVSRDANNVHTLKIDSRTVTQHSNGARNLDLKGELYIGGVTKSMYSNLPKLIASRDGYQGCLASVDLNGRLPDLIADALHRVGQVERGCDGPSTTCTEESCYHQGVCLQQWEGFTCDCSMTSYGGAFCNDRK
;
A
#
# COMPACT_ATOMS: atom_id res chain seq x y z
N PHE A 1 2.42 3.28 -6.66
CA PHE A 1 2.35 4.70 -6.28
C PHE A 1 1.40 4.86 -5.11
N VAL A 2 1.60 5.88 -4.27
CA VAL A 2 0.69 6.20 -3.15
C VAL A 2 -0.39 7.18 -3.62
N HIS A 3 -1.64 6.89 -3.28
CA HIS A 3 -2.81 7.72 -3.58
C HIS A 3 -3.49 8.15 -2.27
N TYR A 4 -3.72 9.44 -2.11
CA TYR A 4 -4.51 10.00 -1.01
C TYR A 4 -5.87 10.45 -1.56
N VAL A 5 -6.93 9.76 -1.16
CA VAL A 5 -8.32 10.03 -1.57
C VAL A 5 -9.09 10.56 -0.37
N PHE A 6 -9.84 11.63 -0.56
CA PHE A 6 -10.66 12.25 0.49
C PHE A 6 -11.90 12.93 -0.09
N ASP A 7 -12.93 13.13 0.73
CA ASP A 7 -14.11 13.93 0.40
C ASP A 7 -14.46 14.79 1.62
N LEU A 8 -14.55 16.11 1.44
CA LEU A 8 -14.85 17.09 2.48
C LEU A 8 -16.23 17.75 2.27
N GLY A 9 -17.14 17.07 1.56
CA GLY A 9 -18.51 17.51 1.30
C GLY A 9 -18.71 18.21 -0.05
N ASN A 10 -17.65 18.36 -0.83
CA ASN A 10 -17.67 18.94 -2.18
C ASN A 10 -17.39 17.89 -3.27
N GLY A 11 -17.38 16.61 -2.91
CA GLY A 11 -17.11 15.49 -3.80
C GLY A 11 -15.69 14.92 -3.62
N PRO A 12 -15.47 13.70 -4.13
CA PRO A 12 -14.22 12.98 -3.89
C PRO A 12 -13.07 13.62 -4.68
N SER A 13 -11.93 13.78 -4.00
CA SER A 13 -10.68 14.30 -4.54
C SER A 13 -9.58 13.25 -4.41
N LEU A 14 -8.61 13.28 -5.33
CA LEU A 14 -7.48 12.36 -5.38
C LEU A 14 -6.18 13.14 -5.56
N MET A 15 -5.24 12.93 -4.64
CA MET A 15 -3.85 13.35 -4.77
C MET A 15 -2.99 12.13 -5.06
N LYS A 16 -2.18 12.20 -6.12
CA LYS A 16 -1.13 11.21 -6.41
C LYS A 16 0.19 11.67 -5.82
N GLY A 17 0.83 10.83 -5.02
CA GLY A 17 2.16 11.09 -4.47
C GLY A 17 3.21 11.17 -5.58
N ASN A 18 4.22 12.03 -5.40
CA ASN A 18 5.31 12.18 -6.35
C ASN A 18 6.44 11.19 -6.04
N SER A 19 6.67 10.23 -6.94
CA SER A 19 7.82 9.33 -6.93
C SER A 19 8.24 9.03 -8.37
N ASP A 20 9.55 8.86 -8.61
CA ASP A 20 10.04 8.50 -9.95
C ASP A 20 9.70 7.06 -10.33
N LYS A 21 9.66 6.18 -9.32
CA LYS A 21 9.46 4.75 -9.48
C LYS A 21 8.25 4.27 -8.67
N PRO A 22 7.70 3.10 -9.01
CA PRO A 22 6.80 2.37 -8.11
C PRO A 22 7.48 2.12 -6.75
N LEU A 23 6.68 2.13 -5.68
CA LEU A 23 7.15 2.06 -4.28
C LEU A 23 6.99 0.65 -3.67
N ASN A 24 6.76 -0.35 -4.53
CA ASN A 24 6.67 -1.76 -4.19
C ASN A 24 8.00 -2.45 -4.51
N ASP A 25 9.10 -1.84 -4.08
CA ASP A 25 10.49 -2.24 -4.35
C ASP A 25 11.17 -2.88 -3.13
N ASN A 26 10.36 -3.27 -2.13
CA ASN A 26 10.81 -3.85 -0.87
C ASN A 26 11.75 -2.94 -0.05
N GLN A 27 11.66 -1.62 -0.26
CA GLN A 27 12.33 -0.62 0.56
C GLN A 27 11.35 0.13 1.46
N TRP A 28 11.87 0.68 2.56
CA TRP A 28 11.10 1.56 3.42
C TRP A 28 10.88 2.91 2.74
N HIS A 29 9.62 3.36 2.70
CA HIS A 29 9.24 4.68 2.22
C HIS A 29 8.52 5.45 3.32
N ASN A 30 8.84 6.75 3.44
CA ASN A 30 8.20 7.64 4.40
C ASN A 30 6.98 8.30 3.74
N VAL A 31 5.80 8.17 4.34
CA VAL A 31 4.57 8.78 3.85
C VAL A 31 4.01 9.72 4.91
N VAL A 32 3.85 10.99 4.56
CA VAL A 32 3.21 11.99 5.42
C VAL A 32 2.02 12.58 4.70
N VAL A 33 0.87 12.53 5.34
CA VAL A 33 -0.37 13.18 4.90
C VAL A 33 -0.75 14.21 5.95
N SER A 34 -0.90 15.47 5.54
CA SER A 34 -1.37 16.53 6.43
C SER A 34 -2.30 17.48 5.72
N ARG A 35 -3.09 18.22 6.50
CA ARG A 35 -3.93 19.31 6.01
C ARG A 35 -3.84 20.46 7.00
N ASP A 36 -3.51 21.64 6.52
CA ASP A 36 -3.39 22.82 7.36
C ASP A 36 -4.74 23.54 7.58
N ALA A 37 -4.73 24.60 8.39
CA ALA A 37 -5.91 25.41 8.68
C ALA A 37 -6.43 26.22 7.47
N ASN A 38 -5.62 26.34 6.41
CA ASN A 38 -5.97 27.00 5.15
C ASN A 38 -6.49 26.00 4.11
N ASN A 39 -6.83 24.77 4.51
CA ASN A 39 -7.30 23.69 3.63
C ASN A 39 -6.28 23.29 2.54
N VAL A 40 -4.99 23.48 2.80
CA VAL A 40 -3.93 22.97 1.93
C VAL A 40 -3.58 21.56 2.39
N HIS A 41 -3.86 20.59 1.52
CA HIS A 41 -3.45 19.21 1.71
C HIS A 41 -2.01 19.05 1.25
N THR A 42 -1.22 18.31 2.03
CA THR A 42 0.16 17.96 1.72
C THR A 42 0.29 16.45 1.73
N LEU A 43 0.76 15.88 0.62
CA LEU A 43 1.19 14.49 0.51
C LEU A 43 2.69 14.48 0.23
N LYS A 44 3.46 14.00 1.21
CA LYS A 44 4.91 13.86 1.08
C LYS A 44 5.29 12.38 1.05
N ILE A 45 6.02 12.00 0.01
CA ILE A 45 6.61 10.67 -0.17
C ILE A 45 8.12 10.85 -0.14
N ASP A 46 8.79 10.26 0.85
CA ASP A 46 10.21 10.44 1.13
C ASP A 46 10.60 11.93 1.21
N SER A 47 11.34 12.45 0.24
CA SER A 47 11.74 13.86 0.16
C SER A 47 10.82 14.71 -0.74
N ARG A 48 9.85 14.10 -1.42
CA ARG A 48 9.03 14.74 -2.46
C ARG A 48 7.66 15.11 -1.94
N THR A 49 7.29 16.37 -2.12
CA THR A 49 6.04 16.93 -1.61
C THR A 49 5.12 17.33 -2.76
N VAL A 50 3.84 17.00 -2.63
CA VAL A 50 2.74 17.49 -3.48
C VAL A 50 1.74 18.20 -2.60
N THR A 51 1.29 19.37 -3.02
CA THR A 51 0.25 20.13 -2.32
C THR A 51 -0.97 20.30 -3.20
N GLN A 52 -2.15 20.31 -2.58
CA GLN A 52 -3.40 20.61 -3.25
C GLN A 52 -4.28 21.45 -2.32
N HIS A 53 -4.71 22.61 -2.82
CA HIS A 53 -5.75 23.37 -2.15
C HIS A 53 -7.11 22.71 -2.42
N SER A 54 -7.90 22.50 -1.37
CA SER A 54 -9.27 22.00 -1.50
C SER A 54 -10.27 23.01 -0.97
N ASN A 55 -11.38 23.15 -1.68
CA ASN A 55 -12.57 23.82 -1.16
C ASN A 55 -13.38 22.76 -0.41
N GLY A 56 -14.04 23.09 0.70
CA GLY A 56 -14.79 22.11 1.46
C GLY A 56 -14.88 22.46 2.94
N ALA A 57 -15.44 21.53 3.72
CA ALA A 57 -15.53 21.70 5.16
C ALA A 57 -14.14 21.84 5.79
N ARG A 58 -13.99 22.83 6.69
CA ARG A 58 -12.75 23.02 7.45
C ARG A 58 -12.42 21.84 8.36
N ASN A 59 -13.43 21.07 8.76
CA ASN A 59 -13.29 19.94 9.67
C ASN A 59 -13.86 18.68 9.02
N LEU A 60 -13.18 17.56 9.24
CA LEU A 60 -13.67 16.24 8.88
C LEU A 60 -13.88 15.46 10.18
N ASP A 61 -15.14 15.29 10.55
CA ASP A 61 -15.53 14.45 11.69
C ASP A 61 -15.76 13.03 11.18
N LEU A 62 -14.69 12.22 11.24
CA LEU A 62 -14.75 10.83 10.84
C LEU A 62 -15.65 10.05 11.80
N LYS A 63 -16.58 9.28 11.24
CA LYS A 63 -17.46 8.38 11.98
C LYS A 63 -17.07 6.93 11.73
N GLY A 64 -17.20 6.11 12.76
CA GLY A 64 -16.88 4.69 12.72
C GLY A 64 -15.43 4.37 13.07
N GLU A 65 -15.02 3.17 12.70
CA GLU A 65 -13.70 2.61 13.01
C GLU A 65 -12.65 3.03 11.98
N LEU A 66 -11.39 3.13 12.41
CA LEU A 66 -10.25 3.30 11.53
C LEU A 66 -9.69 1.94 11.12
N TYR A 67 -9.64 1.69 9.82
CA TYR A 67 -9.10 0.46 9.25
C TYR A 67 -7.67 0.69 8.76
N ILE A 68 -6.75 -0.19 9.16
CA ILE A 68 -5.34 -0.19 8.73
C ILE A 68 -5.05 -1.54 8.10
N GLY A 69 -4.32 -1.55 6.99
CA GLY A 69 -4.02 -2.77 6.23
C GLY A 69 -5.13 -3.21 5.28
N GLY A 70 -6.41 -2.94 5.57
CA GLY A 70 -7.50 -3.27 4.63
C GLY A 70 -8.87 -3.24 5.28
N VAL A 71 -9.89 -3.60 4.50
CA VAL A 71 -11.28 -3.73 4.95
C VAL A 71 -11.80 -5.14 4.71
N THR A 72 -13.01 -5.47 5.18
CA THR A 72 -13.60 -6.79 4.91
C THR A 72 -13.87 -6.99 3.40
N LYS A 73 -13.83 -8.25 2.92
CA LYS A 73 -14.03 -8.57 1.50
C LYS A 73 -15.29 -7.95 0.90
N SER A 74 -16.40 -7.93 1.64
CA SER A 74 -17.67 -7.34 1.21
C SER A 74 -17.65 -5.81 1.10
N MET A 75 -16.75 -5.13 1.81
CA MET A 75 -16.66 -3.67 1.77
C MET A 75 -15.99 -3.16 0.49
N TYR A 76 -15.09 -3.93 -0.13
CA TYR A 76 -14.40 -3.51 -1.36
C TYR A 76 -15.34 -3.19 -2.51
N SER A 77 -16.47 -3.90 -2.62
CA SER A 77 -17.50 -3.65 -3.64
C SER A 77 -18.23 -2.32 -3.46
N ASN A 78 -18.16 -1.72 -2.27
CA ASN A 78 -18.89 -0.51 -1.89
C ASN A 78 -17.95 0.70 -1.64
N LEU A 79 -16.67 0.59 -1.96
CA LEU A 79 -15.73 1.70 -1.79
C LEU A 79 -16.06 2.86 -2.76
N PRO A 80 -15.79 4.12 -2.37
CA PRO A 80 -15.91 5.27 -3.27
C PRO A 80 -15.18 5.06 -4.60
N LYS A 81 -15.76 5.56 -5.70
CA LYS A 81 -15.30 5.30 -7.08
C LYS A 81 -13.82 5.62 -7.34
N LEU A 82 -13.24 6.61 -6.65
CA LEU A 82 -11.83 6.98 -6.81
C LEU A 82 -10.85 6.02 -6.11
N ILE A 83 -11.35 5.10 -5.28
CA ILE A 83 -10.54 4.07 -4.63
C ILE A 83 -10.48 2.84 -5.53
N ALA A 84 -9.31 2.62 -6.11
CA ALA A 84 -9.06 1.48 -7.02
C ALA A 84 -8.84 0.15 -6.29
N SER A 85 -8.54 0.17 -4.98
CA SER A 85 -8.22 -1.03 -4.21
C SER A 85 -9.35 -2.06 -4.24
N ARG A 86 -8.99 -3.32 -4.50
CA ARG A 86 -9.91 -4.48 -4.44
C ARG A 86 -9.46 -5.54 -3.44
N ASP A 87 -8.25 -5.38 -2.91
CA ASP A 87 -7.63 -6.20 -1.89
C ASP A 87 -6.94 -5.32 -0.83
N GLY A 88 -6.47 -5.94 0.24
CA GLY A 88 -5.73 -5.29 1.33
C GLY A 88 -4.29 -4.97 0.98
N TYR A 89 -3.68 -4.14 1.81
CA TYR A 89 -2.24 -3.95 1.86
C TYR A 89 -1.57 -5.20 2.44
N GLN A 90 -0.51 -5.65 1.78
CA GLN A 90 0.37 -6.71 2.24
C GLN A 90 1.79 -6.15 2.26
N GLY A 91 2.42 -6.16 3.43
CA GLY A 91 3.71 -5.54 3.66
C GLY A 91 3.90 -5.12 5.11
N CYS A 92 4.87 -4.23 5.34
CA CYS A 92 5.16 -3.70 6.67
C CYS A 92 4.75 -2.24 6.82
N LEU A 93 4.14 -1.94 7.97
CA LEU A 93 3.91 -0.58 8.43
C LEU A 93 4.71 -0.35 9.71
N ALA A 94 5.37 0.79 9.79
CA ALA A 94 6.12 1.23 10.96
C ALA A 94 5.86 2.71 11.21
N SER A 95 6.15 3.15 12.44
CA SER A 95 6.09 4.58 12.82
C SER A 95 4.76 5.24 12.50
N VAL A 96 3.64 4.54 12.71
CA VAL A 96 2.30 5.05 12.45
C VAL A 96 1.96 6.13 13.48
N ASP A 97 1.79 7.36 12.99
CA ASP A 97 1.31 8.51 13.74
C ASP A 97 -0.05 8.96 13.20
N LEU A 98 -1.06 8.90 14.07
CA LEU A 98 -2.42 9.32 13.81
C LEU A 98 -2.69 10.64 14.54
N ASN A 99 -2.21 11.74 13.95
CA ASN A 99 -2.44 13.09 14.45
C ASN A 99 -1.98 13.29 15.92
N GLY A 100 -0.76 12.83 16.23
CA GLY A 100 -0.13 12.88 17.54
C GLY A 100 -0.37 11.65 18.41
N ARG A 101 -1.19 10.68 17.94
CA ARG A 101 -1.40 9.40 18.62
C ARG A 101 -0.57 8.31 17.95
N LEU A 102 0.23 7.61 18.74
CA LEU A 102 1.07 6.48 18.30
C LEU A 102 0.43 5.15 18.76
N PRO A 103 -0.53 4.57 18.01
CA PRO A 103 -1.15 3.32 18.42
C PRO A 103 -0.20 2.13 18.25
N ASP A 104 -0.29 1.16 19.16
CA ASP A 104 0.23 -0.18 18.88
C ASP A 104 -0.78 -0.92 18.00
N LEU A 105 -0.47 -1.07 16.71
CA LEU A 105 -1.38 -1.66 15.71
C LEU A 105 -1.87 -3.07 16.06
N ILE A 106 -1.21 -3.77 16.98
CA ILE A 106 -1.57 -5.13 17.39
C ILE A 106 -2.30 -5.10 18.74
N ALA A 107 -1.80 -4.33 19.71
CA ALA A 107 -2.37 -4.29 21.06
C ALA A 107 -3.60 -3.39 21.17
N ASP A 108 -3.66 -2.29 20.42
CA ASP A 108 -4.76 -1.31 20.45
C ASP A 108 -5.87 -1.62 19.43
N ALA A 109 -5.70 -2.67 18.61
CA ALA A 109 -6.67 -3.04 17.59
C ALA A 109 -7.97 -3.58 18.19
N LEU A 110 -9.11 -2.98 17.83
CA LEU A 110 -10.44 -3.47 18.20
C LEU A 110 -10.72 -4.86 17.58
N HIS A 111 -10.29 -5.04 16.33
CA HIS A 111 -10.46 -6.26 15.56
C HIS A 111 -9.19 -6.53 14.74
N ARG A 112 -8.77 -7.80 14.69
CA ARG A 112 -7.65 -8.25 13.87
C ARG A 112 -8.14 -9.33 12.91
N VAL A 113 -7.86 -9.14 11.62
CA VAL A 113 -8.27 -10.05 10.55
C VAL A 113 -7.05 -10.39 9.72
N GLY A 114 -6.82 -11.68 9.47
CA GLY A 114 -5.64 -12.17 8.77
C GLY A 114 -4.41 -12.31 9.67
N GLN A 115 -3.26 -12.54 9.05
CA GLN A 115 -1.97 -12.69 9.73
C GLN A 115 -1.33 -11.32 9.89
N VAL A 116 -1.27 -10.84 11.14
CA VAL A 116 -0.60 -9.58 11.51
C VAL A 116 0.37 -9.91 12.63
N GLU A 117 1.65 -9.73 12.36
CA GLU A 117 2.74 -10.12 13.26
C GLU A 117 3.63 -8.92 13.58
N ARG A 118 4.35 -9.00 14.70
CA ARG A 118 5.34 -7.99 15.06
C ARG A 118 6.61 -8.22 14.25
N GLY A 119 7.25 -7.13 13.85
CA GLY A 119 8.48 -7.18 13.06
C GLY A 119 8.22 -7.03 11.57
N CYS A 120 9.30 -7.11 10.79
CA CYS A 120 9.28 -6.99 9.35
C CYS A 120 10.41 -7.82 8.78
N ASP A 121 10.23 -9.13 8.76
CA ASP A 121 11.23 -10.06 8.23
C ASP A 121 11.22 -10.11 6.68
N GLY A 122 10.25 -9.41 6.07
CA GLY A 122 10.10 -9.32 4.62
C GLY A 122 9.67 -10.67 4.02
N PRO A 123 9.78 -10.82 2.68
CA PRO A 123 9.47 -12.07 2.03
C PRO A 123 10.42 -13.18 2.47
N SER A 124 9.88 -14.36 2.79
CA SER A 124 10.63 -15.53 3.26
C SER A 124 11.70 -16.01 2.27
N THR A 125 11.52 -15.72 0.98
CA THR A 125 12.49 -15.99 -0.08
C THR A 125 12.55 -14.81 -1.03
N THR A 126 13.77 -14.34 -1.33
CA THR A 126 14.01 -13.25 -2.29
C THR A 126 14.43 -13.80 -3.65
N CYS A 127 14.16 -13.05 -4.70
CA CYS A 127 14.68 -13.35 -6.03
C CYS A 127 16.22 -13.35 -6.03
N THR A 128 16.81 -14.43 -6.55
CA THR A 128 18.23 -14.57 -6.84
C THR A 128 18.42 -14.88 -8.33
N GLU A 129 19.67 -14.85 -8.80
CA GLU A 129 20.00 -15.23 -10.18
C GLU A 129 19.62 -16.69 -10.50
N GLU A 130 19.49 -17.54 -9.47
CA GLU A 130 19.15 -18.97 -9.61
C GLU A 130 17.67 -19.26 -9.35
N SER A 131 16.86 -18.26 -8.99
CA SER A 131 15.44 -18.43 -8.68
C SER A 131 14.61 -18.99 -9.85
N CYS A 132 14.95 -18.60 -11.09
CA CYS A 132 14.23 -19.00 -12.30
C CYS A 132 15.18 -19.60 -13.32
N TYR A 133 14.84 -20.78 -13.85
CA TYR A 133 15.65 -21.46 -14.85
C TYR A 133 15.44 -20.88 -16.25
N HIS A 134 16.38 -21.19 -17.15
CA HIS A 134 16.28 -20.87 -18.59
C HIS A 134 15.99 -19.39 -18.89
N GLN A 135 16.57 -18.49 -18.09
CA GLN A 135 16.41 -17.03 -18.21
C GLN A 135 14.96 -16.55 -18.01
N GLY A 136 14.14 -17.30 -17.24
CA GLY A 136 12.86 -16.81 -16.76
C GLY A 136 13.04 -15.57 -15.87
N VAL A 137 12.08 -14.66 -15.91
CA VAL A 137 12.15 -13.42 -15.12
C VAL A 137 11.60 -13.68 -13.72
N CYS A 138 12.44 -13.50 -12.70
CA CYS A 138 12.00 -13.60 -11.32
C CYS A 138 11.19 -12.35 -10.91
N LEU A 139 9.98 -12.59 -10.41
CA LEU A 139 9.06 -11.57 -9.92
C LEU A 139 8.90 -11.75 -8.41
N GLN A 140 9.41 -10.79 -7.64
CA GLN A 140 9.30 -10.80 -6.18
C GLN A 140 7.83 -10.66 -5.76
N GLN A 141 7.42 -11.50 -4.81
CA GLN A 141 6.13 -11.44 -4.11
C GLN A 141 6.37 -11.27 -2.61
N TRP A 142 5.30 -11.09 -1.83
CA TRP A 142 5.41 -11.04 -0.38
C TRP A 142 5.62 -12.42 0.25
N GLU A 143 4.89 -13.44 -0.21
CA GLU A 143 5.04 -14.82 0.30
C GLU A 143 6.15 -15.62 -0.42
N GLY A 144 7.06 -14.95 -1.13
CA GLY A 144 8.14 -15.58 -1.89
C GLY A 144 8.34 -14.94 -3.27
N PHE A 145 8.52 -15.74 -4.32
CA PHE A 145 8.66 -15.24 -5.69
C PHE A 145 7.94 -16.13 -6.70
N THR A 146 7.74 -15.61 -7.91
CA THR A 146 7.20 -16.35 -9.06
C THR A 146 8.09 -16.14 -10.28
N CYS A 147 8.11 -17.08 -11.23
CA CYS A 147 8.86 -16.93 -12.47
C CYS A 147 7.93 -16.67 -13.66
N ASP A 148 8.21 -15.61 -14.43
CA ASP A 148 7.62 -15.41 -15.75
C ASP A 148 8.41 -16.19 -16.80
N CYS A 149 7.81 -17.27 -17.27
CA CYS A 149 8.37 -18.18 -18.27
C CYS A 149 7.88 -17.86 -19.71
N SER A 150 7.15 -16.76 -19.93
CA SER A 150 6.51 -16.43 -21.21
C SER A 150 7.50 -16.32 -22.37
N MET A 151 8.69 -15.78 -22.10
CA MET A 151 9.79 -15.63 -23.05
C MET A 151 10.79 -16.81 -23.03
N THR A 152 10.41 -17.93 -22.40
CA THR A 152 11.20 -19.16 -22.36
C THR A 152 10.46 -20.29 -23.09
N SER A 153 11.21 -21.28 -23.60
CA SER A 153 10.65 -22.53 -24.12
C SER A 153 10.20 -23.51 -23.03
N TYR A 154 10.22 -23.08 -21.76
CA TYR A 154 9.88 -23.89 -20.59
C TYR A 154 8.66 -23.31 -19.87
N GLY A 155 8.05 -24.13 -19.00
CA GLY A 155 6.93 -23.80 -18.12
C GLY A 155 7.19 -24.29 -16.70
N GLY A 156 6.11 -24.40 -15.93
CA GLY A 156 6.19 -24.73 -14.50
C GLY A 156 6.50 -23.52 -13.63
N ALA A 157 6.51 -23.73 -12.30
CA ALA A 157 6.69 -22.66 -11.32
C ALA A 157 8.05 -21.94 -11.41
N PHE A 158 9.08 -22.66 -11.89
CA PHE A 158 10.47 -22.17 -11.96
C PHE A 158 11.05 -22.17 -13.39
N CYS A 159 10.21 -22.31 -14.42
CA CYS A 159 10.62 -22.39 -15.83
C CYS A 159 11.56 -23.56 -16.15
N ASN A 160 11.34 -24.72 -15.54
CA ASN A 160 12.16 -25.93 -15.76
C ASN A 160 11.44 -27.06 -16.49
N ASP A 161 10.11 -26.98 -16.59
CA ASP A 161 9.31 -28.02 -17.23
C ASP A 161 9.32 -27.76 -18.74
N ARG A 162 9.60 -28.78 -19.56
CA ARG A 162 9.48 -28.61 -21.02
C ARG A 162 8.02 -28.45 -21.41
N LYS A 163 7.74 -27.44 -22.24
CA LYS A 163 6.47 -27.30 -22.94
C LYS A 163 6.35 -28.33 -24.06
#